data_AF-X1ACV4-F1
#
_entry.id   AF-X1ACV4-F1
#
_cell.length_a   1.000
_cell.length_b   1.000
_cell.length_c   1.000
_cell.angle_alpha   90.00
_cell.angle_beta   90.00
_cell.angle_gamma   90.00
#
_symmetry.space_group_name_H-M   'P 1'
#
loop_
_entity.id
_entity.type
_entity.pdbx_description
1 polymer ?
#
loop_
_entity_poly.entity_id
_entity_poly.type
_entity_poly.pdbx_seq_one_letter_code
_entity_poly.pdbx_strand_id
1 'polypeptide(L)'
;MKIKEEGVERRFKDILTILEKSKLDEEIKKKTKKIFFNIAQAESKIHQKEIDKIHFHEIGGLDSIIDITSAVIGIKTLGIEEIHSSALPVGKGFVKCAHGVIPVPTPATLELLKNIPTYSGGIESEMITPTGAAIISTLAKSFGKRPLMKIKRIGYGAGEKEFNIPNLLRVSIGDKILKDENLKDGYVSDEAVLIETNIDDMNPEFYDYIMEKLFFQGALDVFLTPIQMKKNRPAHMLSIIVYEQNLKEILEVLFFESTTLGARIREINRLRLAQQNFIAETKYGKIRVKVGIFKGEIKNISPEYEDCKKMAKQHQ
;
A
#
# COMPACT_ATOMS: atom_id res chain seq x y z
N MET A 1 -8.78 -28.98 4.33
CA MET A 1 -9.78 -29.96 4.82
C MET A 1 -11.11 -29.49 4.28
N LYS A 2 -11.77 -30.23 3.38
CA LYS A 2 -13.08 -29.83 2.86
C LYS A 2 -14.16 -30.36 3.79
N ILE A 3 -14.90 -29.47 4.43
CA ILE A 3 -16.03 -29.78 5.28
C ILE A 3 -17.28 -29.48 4.46
N LYS A 4 -17.92 -30.55 3.97
CA LYS A 4 -19.18 -30.44 3.26
C LYS A 4 -20.30 -30.10 4.25
N GLU A 5 -20.67 -28.82 4.29
CA GLU A 5 -21.98 -28.39 4.78
C GLU A 5 -22.89 -28.17 3.57
N GLU A 6 -23.94 -28.99 3.42
CA GLU A 6 -24.94 -28.80 2.39
C GLU A 6 -26.05 -27.84 2.89
N GLY A 7 -26.32 -26.78 2.11
CA GLY A 7 -27.53 -25.95 2.28
C GLY A 7 -27.50 -24.87 3.36
N VAL A 8 -26.35 -24.57 3.98
CA VAL A 8 -26.27 -23.54 5.04
C VAL A 8 -25.80 -22.19 4.46
N GLU A 9 -26.74 -21.34 4.09
CA GLU A 9 -26.48 -19.93 3.81
C GLU A 9 -26.36 -19.14 5.13
N ARG A 10 -25.15 -18.67 5.44
CA ARG A 10 -24.92 -17.79 6.60
C ARG A 10 -24.95 -16.33 6.17
N ARG A 11 -25.54 -15.50 7.03
CA ARG A 11 -25.40 -14.05 6.92
C ARG A 11 -24.08 -13.61 7.51
N PHE A 12 -23.62 -12.43 7.10
CA PHE A 12 -22.42 -11.81 7.67
C PHE A 12 -22.48 -11.73 9.21
N LYS A 13 -23.65 -11.39 9.78
CA LYS A 13 -23.87 -11.32 11.23
C LYS A 13 -23.67 -12.67 11.95
N ASP A 14 -23.99 -13.78 11.29
CA ASP A 14 -23.82 -15.12 11.86
C ASP A 14 -22.32 -15.43 11.98
N ILE A 15 -21.54 -15.10 10.96
CA ILE A 15 -20.08 -15.26 10.96
C ILE A 15 -19.44 -14.41 12.07
N LEU A 16 -19.86 -13.15 12.21
CA LEU A 16 -19.38 -12.28 13.30
C LEU A 16 -19.67 -12.90 14.67
N THR A 17 -20.87 -13.47 14.84
CA THR A 17 -21.27 -14.13 16.09
C THR A 17 -20.43 -15.38 16.39
N ILE A 18 -20.13 -16.19 15.37
CA ILE A 18 -19.24 -17.36 15.49
C ILE A 18 -17.85 -16.91 15.94
N LEU A 19 -17.29 -15.87 15.31
CA LEU A 19 -15.98 -15.34 15.66
C LEU A 19 -15.95 -14.77 17.07
N GLU A 20 -17.00 -14.07 17.52
CA GLU A 20 -17.04 -13.53 18.87
C GLU A 20 -17.12 -14.58 19.97
N LYS A 21 -17.91 -15.63 19.74
CA LYS A 21 -18.04 -16.75 20.69
C LYS A 21 -16.81 -17.66 20.71
N SER A 22 -15.90 -17.51 19.76
CA SER A 22 -14.68 -18.30 19.70
C SER A 22 -13.67 -17.89 20.78
N LYS A 23 -12.79 -18.84 21.15
CA LYS A 23 -11.65 -18.61 22.07
C LYS A 23 -10.42 -18.02 21.36
N LEU A 24 -10.60 -17.49 20.14
CA LEU A 24 -9.50 -16.91 19.38
C LEU A 24 -9.01 -15.62 20.03
N ASP A 25 -7.74 -15.31 19.82
CA ASP A 25 -7.16 -14.04 20.23
C ASP A 25 -7.84 -12.85 19.52
N GLU A 26 -7.96 -11.72 20.23
CA GLU A 26 -8.68 -10.54 19.75
C GLU A 26 -8.11 -9.93 18.47
N GLU A 27 -6.79 -10.01 18.26
CA GLU A 27 -6.17 -9.56 17.02
C GLU A 27 -6.57 -10.45 15.83
N ILE A 28 -6.63 -11.78 16.06
CA ILE A 28 -7.10 -12.74 15.06
C ILE A 28 -8.56 -12.44 14.72
N LYS A 29 -9.43 -12.30 15.74
CA LYS A 29 -10.84 -11.92 15.53
C LYS A 29 -10.97 -10.64 14.72
N LYS A 30 -10.23 -9.59 15.09
CA LYS A 30 -10.27 -8.29 14.40
C LYS A 30 -9.87 -8.40 12.93
N LYS A 31 -8.76 -9.07 12.63
CA LYS A 31 -8.28 -9.26 11.25
C LYS A 31 -9.26 -10.11 10.43
N THR A 32 -9.74 -11.22 10.98
CA THR A 32 -10.71 -12.10 10.30
C THR A 32 -12.03 -11.38 10.02
N LYS A 33 -12.58 -10.63 10.98
CA LYS A 33 -13.79 -9.81 10.79
C LYS A 33 -13.61 -8.77 9.68
N LYS A 34 -12.43 -8.14 9.61
CA LYS A 34 -12.12 -7.17 8.55
C LYS A 34 -12.14 -7.81 7.16
N ILE A 35 -11.61 -9.03 7.02
CA ILE A 35 -11.64 -9.76 5.74
C ILE A 35 -13.09 -10.07 5.34
N PHE A 36 -13.89 -10.62 6.25
CA PHE A 36 -15.30 -10.89 5.97
C PHE A 36 -16.12 -9.62 5.69
N PHE A 37 -15.80 -8.52 6.35
CA PHE A 37 -16.43 -7.23 6.09
C PHE A 37 -16.14 -6.75 4.66
N ASN A 38 -14.90 -6.87 4.19
CA ASN A 38 -14.54 -6.51 2.82
C ASN A 38 -15.27 -7.38 1.79
N ILE A 39 -15.42 -8.69 2.07
CA ILE A 39 -16.23 -9.59 1.24
C ILE A 39 -17.70 -9.13 1.24
N ALA A 40 -18.27 -8.84 2.41
CA ALA A 40 -19.65 -8.36 2.53
C ALA A 40 -19.88 -7.05 1.78
N GLN A 41 -18.91 -6.13 1.78
CA GLN A 41 -18.97 -4.89 1.00
C GLN A 41 -18.99 -5.16 -0.51
N ALA A 42 -18.14 -6.07 -0.99
CA ALA A 42 -18.12 -6.44 -2.39
C ALA A 42 -19.46 -7.06 -2.83
N GLU A 43 -19.96 -8.03 -2.06
CA GLU A 43 -21.24 -8.69 -2.31
C GLU A 43 -22.43 -7.72 -2.23
N SER A 44 -22.41 -6.80 -1.25
CA SER A 44 -23.42 -5.75 -1.08
C SER A 44 -23.57 -4.90 -2.33
N LYS A 45 -22.45 -4.53 -2.94
CA LYS A 45 -22.42 -3.73 -4.16
C LYS A 45 -22.93 -4.50 -5.38
N ILE A 46 -22.50 -5.77 -5.52
CA ILE A 46 -22.90 -6.63 -6.65
C ILE A 46 -24.39 -6.94 -6.61
N HIS A 47 -24.92 -7.24 -5.42
CA HIS A 47 -26.32 -7.60 -5.21
C HIS A 47 -27.24 -6.40 -4.94
N GLN A 48 -26.69 -5.19 -4.84
CA GLN A 48 -27.42 -3.94 -4.51
C GLN A 48 -28.29 -4.10 -3.25
N LYS A 49 -27.74 -4.72 -2.22
CA LYS A 49 -28.40 -4.97 -0.93
C LYS A 49 -27.56 -4.39 0.18
N GLU A 50 -28.20 -3.98 1.28
CA GLU A 50 -27.50 -3.59 2.50
C GLU A 50 -26.63 -4.74 3.03
N ILE A 51 -25.44 -4.41 3.55
CA ILE A 51 -24.46 -5.38 4.09
C ILE A 51 -25.10 -6.36 5.09
N ASP A 52 -25.99 -5.87 5.97
CA ASP A 52 -26.63 -6.69 7.00
C ASP A 52 -27.62 -7.73 6.45
N LYS A 53 -28.06 -7.55 5.20
CA LYS A 53 -28.99 -8.43 4.47
C LYS A 53 -28.26 -9.35 3.48
N ILE A 54 -26.92 -9.33 3.44
CA ILE A 54 -26.14 -10.19 2.57
C ILE A 54 -26.09 -11.61 3.10
N HIS A 55 -26.49 -12.53 2.21
CA HIS A 55 -26.31 -13.96 2.35
C HIS A 55 -25.12 -14.36 1.51
N PHE A 56 -24.16 -15.05 2.11
CA PHE A 56 -23.01 -15.55 1.38
C PHE A 56 -23.35 -16.89 0.75
N HIS A 57 -23.51 -16.90 -0.57
CA HIS A 57 -23.86 -18.11 -1.32
C HIS A 57 -22.66 -19.08 -1.46
N GLU A 58 -21.44 -18.56 -1.54
CA GLU A 58 -20.22 -19.37 -1.75
C GLU A 58 -19.16 -19.21 -0.65
N ILE A 59 -19.17 -18.08 0.06
CA ILE A 59 -18.13 -17.69 1.01
C ILE A 59 -18.62 -17.80 2.48
N GLY A 60 -19.87 -18.25 2.67
CA GLY A 60 -20.52 -18.39 3.99
C GLY A 60 -20.40 -19.77 4.63
N GLY A 61 -19.86 -20.73 3.89
CA GLY A 61 -19.63 -22.09 4.35
C GLY A 61 -18.53 -22.14 5.42
N LEU A 62 -18.58 -23.20 6.25
CA LEU A 62 -17.56 -23.44 7.27
C LEU A 62 -16.14 -23.48 6.69
N ASP A 63 -15.98 -23.99 5.46
CA ASP A 63 -14.71 -24.02 4.74
C ASP A 63 -14.08 -22.63 4.61
N SER A 64 -14.84 -21.62 4.18
CA SER A 64 -14.32 -20.25 4.04
C SER A 64 -14.00 -19.61 5.40
N ILE A 65 -14.79 -19.91 6.44
CA ILE A 65 -14.51 -19.47 7.81
C ILE A 65 -13.18 -20.06 8.28
N ILE A 66 -12.98 -21.36 8.06
CA ILE A 66 -11.75 -22.05 8.46
C ILE A 66 -10.57 -21.55 7.64
N ASP A 67 -10.69 -21.39 6.33
CA ASP A 67 -9.60 -20.95 5.45
C ASP A 67 -9.11 -19.55 5.83
N ILE A 68 -10.02 -18.58 5.93
CA ILE A 68 -9.67 -17.20 6.28
C ILE A 68 -9.10 -17.14 7.69
N THR A 69 -9.76 -17.78 8.66
CA THR A 69 -9.31 -17.75 10.05
C THR A 69 -7.95 -18.44 10.22
N SER A 70 -7.73 -19.57 9.55
CA SER A 70 -6.47 -20.31 9.60
C SER A 70 -5.34 -19.54 8.93
N ALA A 71 -5.61 -18.82 7.83
CA ALA A 71 -4.62 -17.95 7.22
C ALA A 71 -4.17 -16.84 8.19
N VAL A 72 -5.11 -16.19 8.89
CA VAL A 72 -4.79 -15.16 9.89
C VAL A 72 -4.04 -15.74 11.09
N ILE A 73 -4.44 -16.91 11.59
CA ILE A 73 -3.72 -17.62 12.66
C ILE A 73 -2.30 -17.96 12.21
N GLY A 74 -2.12 -18.47 10.99
CA GLY A 74 -0.83 -18.83 10.44
C GLY A 74 0.12 -17.63 10.35
N ILE A 75 -0.38 -16.50 9.84
CA ILE A 75 0.36 -15.23 9.76
C ILE A 75 0.83 -14.77 11.15
N LYS A 76 -0.06 -14.80 12.15
CA LYS A 76 0.28 -14.41 13.53
C LYS A 76 1.28 -15.38 14.17
N THR A 77 1.05 -16.68 14.01
CA THR A 77 1.90 -17.74 14.59
C THR A 77 3.31 -17.70 14.01
N LEU A 78 3.44 -17.35 12.73
CA LEU A 78 4.73 -17.16 12.07
C LEU A 78 5.42 -15.83 12.42
N GLY A 79 4.77 -14.94 13.19
CA GLY A 79 5.32 -13.65 13.60
C GLY A 79 5.48 -12.67 12.43
N ILE A 80 4.61 -12.73 11.42
CA ILE A 80 4.72 -11.87 10.23
C ILE A 80 4.17 -10.47 10.52
N GLU A 81 5.03 -9.46 10.40
CA GLU A 81 4.68 -8.05 10.62
C GLU A 81 4.16 -7.36 9.36
N GLU A 82 4.79 -7.61 8.21
CA GLU A 82 4.44 -7.00 6.92
C GLU A 82 4.27 -8.06 5.84
N ILE A 83 3.23 -7.91 5.02
CA ILE A 83 2.97 -8.76 3.85
C ILE A 83 3.09 -7.89 2.60
N HIS A 84 3.85 -8.36 1.62
CA HIS A 84 3.98 -7.72 0.31
C HIS A 84 3.64 -8.74 -0.76
N SER A 85 2.89 -8.33 -1.78
CA SER A 85 2.50 -9.20 -2.89
C SER A 85 3.01 -8.63 -4.21
N SER A 86 3.35 -9.49 -5.15
CA SER A 86 3.44 -9.08 -6.56
C SER A 86 2.03 -8.78 -7.11
N ALA A 87 1.97 -8.30 -8.36
CA ALA A 87 0.72 -8.28 -9.10
C ALA A 87 0.07 -9.68 -9.10
N LEU A 88 -1.26 -9.72 -9.12
CA LEU A 88 -2.02 -10.96 -8.95
C LEU A 88 -2.47 -11.52 -10.32
N PRO A 89 -2.30 -12.83 -10.57
CA PRO A 89 -2.76 -13.46 -11.81
C PRO A 89 -4.28 -13.65 -11.79
N VAL A 90 -5.01 -12.84 -12.55
CA VAL A 90 -6.43 -13.04 -12.81
C VAL A 90 -6.60 -13.94 -14.04
N GLY A 91 -7.25 -15.09 -13.87
CA GLY A 91 -7.47 -16.04 -14.97
C GLY A 91 -8.44 -15.50 -16.03
N LYS A 92 -8.88 -16.35 -16.94
CA LYS A 92 -9.90 -16.02 -17.97
C LYS A 92 -10.93 -17.14 -18.13
N GLY A 93 -11.96 -16.89 -18.93
CA GLY A 93 -13.00 -17.87 -19.25
C GLY A 93 -14.22 -17.73 -18.35
N PHE A 94 -14.85 -18.84 -18.01
CA PHE A 94 -16.08 -18.86 -17.21
C PHE A 94 -15.98 -19.91 -16.10
N VAL A 95 -16.65 -19.65 -14.99
CA VAL A 95 -16.78 -20.58 -13.85
C VAL A 95 -18.24 -20.83 -13.55
N LYS A 96 -18.58 -22.07 -13.18
CA LYS A 96 -19.90 -22.44 -12.69
C LYS A 96 -19.94 -22.29 -11.18
N CYS A 97 -20.86 -21.48 -10.70
CA CYS A 97 -20.99 -21.02 -9.32
C CYS A 97 -22.48 -21.02 -8.91
N ALA A 98 -22.81 -20.66 -7.67
CA ALA A 98 -24.19 -20.52 -7.20
C ALA A 98 -25.02 -19.50 -8.02
N HIS A 99 -24.34 -18.56 -8.68
CA HIS A 99 -24.93 -17.56 -9.57
C HIS A 99 -24.95 -17.99 -11.05
N GLY A 100 -24.80 -19.29 -11.32
CA GLY A 100 -24.75 -19.84 -12.67
C GLY A 100 -23.35 -19.78 -13.27
N VAL A 101 -23.27 -19.58 -14.59
CA VAL A 101 -21.99 -19.51 -15.30
C VAL A 101 -21.61 -18.05 -15.48
N ILE A 102 -20.51 -17.63 -14.85
CA ILE A 102 -20.08 -16.23 -14.80
C ILE A 102 -18.64 -16.09 -15.32
N PRO A 103 -18.26 -14.94 -15.89
CA PRO A 103 -16.91 -14.72 -16.39
C PRO A 103 -15.88 -14.73 -15.25
N VAL A 104 -14.67 -15.16 -15.57
CA VAL A 104 -13.48 -15.08 -14.72
C VAL A 104 -12.63 -13.87 -15.16
N PRO A 105 -12.12 -13.06 -14.21
CA PRO A 105 -12.38 -13.11 -12.77
C PRO A 105 -13.85 -12.79 -12.40
N THR A 106 -14.33 -13.46 -11.36
CA THR A 106 -15.72 -13.33 -10.88
C THR A 106 -16.01 -11.92 -10.37
N PRO A 107 -17.27 -11.43 -10.41
CA PRO A 107 -17.60 -10.06 -9.99
C PRO A 107 -17.12 -9.71 -8.58
N ALA A 108 -17.28 -10.62 -7.62
CA ALA A 108 -16.79 -10.44 -6.24
C ALA A 108 -15.27 -10.29 -6.19
N THR A 109 -14.55 -11.13 -6.92
CA THR A 109 -13.08 -11.04 -7.05
C THR A 109 -12.65 -9.72 -7.66
N LEU A 110 -13.30 -9.27 -8.74
CA LEU A 110 -12.99 -8.00 -9.38
C LEU A 110 -13.22 -6.80 -8.44
N GLU A 111 -14.30 -6.80 -7.69
CA GLU A 111 -14.58 -5.73 -6.74
C GLU A 111 -13.55 -5.70 -5.60
N LEU A 112 -13.16 -6.88 -5.08
CA LEU A 112 -12.13 -7.02 -4.03
C LEU A 112 -10.72 -6.61 -4.49
N LEU A 113 -10.45 -6.71 -5.80
CA LEU A 113 -9.15 -6.37 -6.41
C LEU A 113 -9.10 -4.96 -7.02
N LYS A 114 -10.12 -4.14 -6.79
CA LYS A 114 -10.13 -2.76 -7.29
C LYS A 114 -8.92 -1.98 -6.78
N ASN A 115 -8.22 -1.28 -7.68
CA ASN A 115 -6.97 -0.56 -7.43
C ASN A 115 -5.75 -1.44 -7.04
N ILE A 116 -5.85 -2.77 -7.19
CA ILE A 116 -4.73 -3.69 -6.99
C ILE A 116 -4.17 -4.10 -8.37
N PRO A 117 -2.83 -4.07 -8.58
CA PRO A 117 -2.21 -4.55 -9.81
C PRO A 117 -2.56 -6.01 -10.09
N THR A 118 -3.16 -6.27 -11.25
CA THR A 118 -3.50 -7.62 -11.73
C THR A 118 -2.98 -7.81 -13.15
N TYR A 119 -2.79 -9.06 -13.55
CA TYR A 119 -2.43 -9.42 -14.93
C TYR A 119 -3.11 -10.73 -15.31
N SER A 120 -3.34 -10.95 -16.61
CA SER A 120 -3.82 -12.24 -17.09
C SER A 120 -2.66 -13.11 -17.56
N GLY A 121 -2.52 -14.28 -16.97
CA GLY A 121 -1.53 -15.30 -17.37
C GLY A 121 -2.01 -16.22 -18.50
N GLY A 122 -3.18 -15.96 -19.09
CA GLY A 122 -3.75 -16.76 -20.17
C GLY A 122 -4.38 -18.09 -19.76
N ILE A 123 -4.46 -18.41 -18.47
CA ILE A 123 -5.05 -19.65 -17.94
C ILE A 123 -6.58 -19.58 -17.93
N GLU A 124 -7.23 -20.57 -18.56
CA GLU A 124 -8.70 -20.72 -18.63
C GLU A 124 -9.29 -21.34 -17.35
N SER A 125 -9.05 -20.67 -16.22
CA SER A 125 -9.64 -21.03 -14.93
C SER A 125 -9.57 -19.85 -13.98
N GLU A 126 -10.43 -19.85 -12.96
CA GLU A 126 -10.24 -18.98 -11.80
C GLU A 126 -8.91 -19.32 -11.09
N MET A 127 -7.94 -18.41 -11.22
CA MET A 127 -6.59 -18.47 -10.62
C MET A 127 -6.53 -17.82 -9.25
N ILE A 128 -7.38 -16.82 -9.02
CA ILE A 128 -7.56 -16.17 -7.73
C ILE A 128 -9.05 -16.21 -7.39
N THR A 129 -9.38 -16.89 -6.29
CA THR A 129 -10.74 -17.02 -5.79
C THR A 129 -11.14 -15.77 -4.99
N PRO A 130 -12.45 -15.52 -4.76
CA PRO A 130 -12.89 -14.43 -3.90
C PRO A 130 -12.25 -14.46 -2.51
N THR A 131 -12.11 -15.65 -1.92
CA THR A 131 -11.44 -15.86 -0.62
C THR A 131 -9.97 -15.43 -0.65
N GLY A 132 -9.22 -15.89 -1.67
CA GLY A 132 -7.82 -15.52 -1.83
C GLY A 132 -7.64 -14.02 -2.06
N ALA A 133 -8.49 -13.42 -2.90
CA ALA A 133 -8.53 -11.98 -3.15
C ALA A 133 -8.78 -11.20 -1.87
N ALA A 134 -9.78 -11.58 -1.07
CA ALA A 134 -10.11 -10.91 0.18
C ALA A 134 -8.99 -10.98 1.22
N ILE A 135 -8.34 -12.15 1.37
CA ILE A 135 -7.22 -12.31 2.30
C ILE A 135 -6.07 -11.38 1.88
N ILE A 136 -5.61 -11.47 0.63
CA ILE A 136 -4.42 -10.73 0.21
C ILE A 136 -4.68 -9.23 0.11
N SER A 137 -5.84 -8.79 -0.38
CA SER A 137 -6.19 -7.36 -0.48
C SER A 137 -6.33 -6.71 0.90
N THR A 138 -6.74 -7.47 1.91
CA THR A 138 -6.92 -6.95 3.28
C THR A 138 -5.62 -6.92 4.07
N LEU A 139 -4.75 -7.92 3.89
CA LEU A 139 -3.58 -8.14 4.73
C LEU A 139 -2.26 -7.63 4.12
N ALA A 140 -2.16 -7.50 2.80
CA ALA A 140 -0.97 -6.97 2.16
C ALA A 140 -0.81 -5.46 2.42
N LYS A 141 0.41 -5.04 2.76
CA LYS A 141 0.80 -3.65 2.94
C LYS A 141 1.01 -2.94 1.61
N SER A 142 1.54 -3.64 0.61
CA SER A 142 1.68 -3.12 -0.75
C SER A 142 1.71 -4.22 -1.81
N PHE A 143 1.42 -3.80 -3.04
CA PHE A 143 1.48 -4.62 -4.24
C PHE A 143 2.53 -4.07 -5.20
N GLY A 144 3.45 -4.92 -5.69
CA GLY A 144 4.51 -4.49 -6.60
C GLY A 144 5.73 -5.38 -6.57
N LYS A 145 6.91 -4.80 -6.81
CA LYS A 145 8.18 -5.53 -6.72
C LYS A 145 8.41 -6.03 -5.29
N ARG A 146 8.97 -7.24 -5.17
CA ARG A 146 9.38 -7.80 -3.87
C ARG A 146 10.35 -6.82 -3.19
N PRO A 147 10.14 -6.48 -1.90
CA PRO A 147 11.09 -5.62 -1.19
C PRO A 147 12.46 -6.27 -1.12
N LEU A 148 13.51 -5.46 -0.99
CA LEU A 148 14.84 -5.97 -0.68
C LEU A 148 14.76 -6.72 0.66
N MET A 149 15.14 -8.00 0.68
CA MET A 149 15.02 -8.85 1.87
C MET A 149 15.99 -10.03 1.84
N LYS A 150 16.39 -10.49 3.03
CA LYS A 150 17.11 -11.77 3.20
C LYS A 150 16.07 -12.85 3.43
N ILE A 151 15.88 -13.71 2.44
CA ILE A 151 14.96 -14.83 2.58
C ILE A 151 15.53 -15.82 3.60
N LYS A 152 14.76 -16.11 4.65
CA LYS A 152 15.08 -17.11 5.68
C LYS A 152 14.39 -18.44 5.42
N ARG A 153 13.15 -18.39 4.93
CA ARG A 153 12.30 -19.56 4.69
C ARG A 153 11.47 -19.37 3.44
N ILE A 154 11.20 -20.48 2.76
CA ILE A 154 10.35 -20.52 1.57
C ILE A 154 9.33 -21.63 1.78
N GLY A 155 8.06 -21.33 1.49
CA GLY A 155 6.96 -22.28 1.55
C GLY A 155 6.19 -22.30 0.24
N TYR A 156 5.61 -23.45 -0.07
CA TYR A 156 4.75 -23.65 -1.24
C TYR A 156 3.43 -24.26 -0.80
N GLY A 157 2.32 -23.71 -1.28
CA GLY A 157 1.00 -24.31 -1.19
C GLY A 157 0.51 -24.69 -2.58
N ALA A 158 0.17 -25.96 -2.79
CA ALA A 158 -0.37 -26.43 -4.06
C ALA A 158 -1.88 -26.27 -4.10
N GLY A 159 -2.40 -25.76 -5.21
CA GLY A 159 -3.83 -25.80 -5.51
C GLY A 159 -4.25 -27.17 -6.05
N GLU A 160 -5.55 -27.44 -6.05
CA GLU A 160 -6.09 -28.75 -6.46
C GLU A 160 -6.21 -28.90 -7.99
N LYS A 161 -6.21 -27.80 -8.74
CA LYS A 161 -6.35 -27.81 -10.20
C LYS A 161 -4.99 -28.02 -10.87
N GLU A 162 -4.97 -28.76 -11.98
CA GLU A 162 -3.80 -28.92 -12.83
C GLU A 162 -3.84 -27.97 -14.03
N PHE A 163 -2.71 -27.33 -14.32
CA PHE A 163 -2.54 -26.42 -15.45
C PHE A 163 -1.24 -26.74 -16.20
N ASN A 164 -1.02 -26.07 -17.33
CA ASN A 164 0.26 -26.10 -18.06
C ASN A 164 1.41 -25.41 -17.31
N ILE A 165 1.11 -24.69 -16.22
CA ILE A 165 2.06 -24.12 -15.28
C ILE A 165 1.80 -24.69 -13.89
N PRO A 166 2.81 -24.75 -12.99
CA PRO A 166 2.59 -25.20 -11.63
C PRO A 166 1.54 -24.34 -10.89
N ASN A 167 0.48 -24.97 -10.38
CA ASN A 167 -0.55 -24.32 -9.56
C ASN A 167 -0.07 -24.16 -8.11
N LEU A 168 0.86 -23.25 -7.89
CA LEU A 168 1.55 -23.07 -6.61
C LEU A 168 1.46 -21.62 -6.12
N LEU A 169 1.06 -21.44 -4.86
CA LEU A 169 1.33 -20.23 -4.09
C LEU A 169 2.71 -20.36 -3.44
N ARG A 170 3.63 -19.45 -3.75
CA ARG A 170 4.94 -19.38 -3.10
C ARG A 170 4.98 -18.23 -2.09
N VAL A 171 5.39 -18.55 -0.87
CA VAL A 171 5.62 -17.56 0.19
C VAL A 171 7.12 -17.53 0.52
N SER A 172 7.69 -16.34 0.60
CA SER A 172 9.07 -16.12 1.07
C SER A 172 9.03 -15.30 2.35
N ILE A 173 9.55 -15.87 3.44
CA ILE A 173 9.63 -15.22 4.75
C ILE A 173 11.08 -14.88 5.02
N GLY A 174 11.32 -13.68 5.52
CA GLY A 174 12.66 -13.21 5.76
C GLY A 174 12.67 -11.83 6.37
N ASP A 175 13.87 -11.35 6.67
CA ASP A 175 14.04 -10.02 7.20
C ASP A 175 14.05 -9.04 6.04
N LYS A 176 13.18 -8.04 6.11
CA LYS A 176 13.25 -6.89 5.23
C LYS A 176 14.63 -6.28 5.40
N ILE A 177 15.38 -6.29 4.32
CA ILE A 177 16.64 -5.60 4.25
C ILE A 177 16.24 -4.14 4.06
N LEU A 178 16.41 -3.36 5.11
CA LEU A 178 16.19 -1.92 5.03
C LEU A 178 17.28 -1.23 4.18
N LYS A 179 18.28 -1.96 3.65
CA LYS A 179 19.57 -1.41 3.15
C LYS A 179 20.43 -2.34 2.28
N ASP A 180 21.12 -1.77 1.30
CA ASP A 180 22.35 -2.33 0.75
C ASP A 180 23.34 -2.78 1.87
N GLU A 181 23.81 -4.03 1.85
CA GLU A 181 24.68 -4.59 2.91
C GLU A 181 26.04 -3.90 3.01
N ASN A 182 26.41 -3.13 2.00
CA ASN A 182 27.63 -2.32 1.98
C ASN A 182 27.51 -1.02 2.81
N LEU A 183 26.29 -0.64 3.22
CA LEU A 183 26.02 0.55 4.06
C LEU A 183 25.76 0.16 5.52
N LYS A 184 26.71 -0.58 6.12
CA LYS A 184 26.64 -1.12 7.49
C LYS A 184 26.36 -0.10 8.61
N ASP A 185 26.36 1.21 8.32
CA ASP A 185 26.38 2.26 9.34
C ASP A 185 25.24 3.28 9.18
N GLY A 186 24.02 2.94 9.61
CA GLY A 186 22.99 3.99 9.88
C GLY A 186 22.27 4.61 8.67
N TYR A 187 22.68 4.38 7.42
CA TYR A 187 22.00 4.93 6.23
C TYR A 187 20.87 4.06 5.65
N VAL A 188 19.71 4.62 5.35
CA VAL A 188 18.61 4.06 4.56
C VAL A 188 18.75 4.55 3.13
N SER A 189 18.71 3.63 2.15
CA SER A 189 18.71 3.98 0.73
C SER A 189 17.28 4.01 0.21
N ASP A 190 16.95 5.03 -0.59
CA ASP A 190 15.75 5.03 -1.42
C ASP A 190 16.02 5.65 -2.80
N GLU A 191 15.20 5.25 -3.76
CA GLU A 191 15.19 5.80 -5.12
C GLU A 191 14.18 6.94 -5.16
N ALA A 192 14.58 8.05 -5.78
CA ALA A 192 13.72 9.21 -6.02
C ALA A 192 14.01 9.78 -7.41
N VAL A 193 13.21 10.75 -7.80
CA VAL A 193 13.34 11.46 -9.06
C VAL A 193 13.61 12.93 -8.74
N LEU A 194 14.62 13.48 -9.40
CA LEU A 194 14.88 14.91 -9.44
C LEU A 194 14.31 15.48 -10.75
N ILE A 195 13.41 16.43 -10.62
CA ILE A 195 12.79 17.17 -11.71
C ILE A 195 13.35 18.59 -11.68
N GLU A 196 13.87 19.05 -12.81
CA GLU A 196 14.43 20.40 -12.94
C GLU A 196 13.83 21.13 -14.14
N THR A 197 13.47 22.38 -13.95
CA THR A 197 13.08 23.28 -15.04
C THR A 197 13.60 24.69 -14.82
N ASN A 198 13.89 25.40 -15.91
CA ASN A 198 14.42 26.76 -15.87
C ASN A 198 13.31 27.72 -16.28
N ILE A 199 13.07 28.76 -15.49
CA ILE A 199 11.96 29.69 -15.67
C ILE A 199 12.48 31.13 -15.62
N ASP A 200 12.40 31.84 -16.76
CA ASP A 200 12.87 33.23 -16.94
C ASP A 200 11.74 34.26 -17.13
N ASP A 201 10.47 33.81 -17.21
CA ASP A 201 9.32 34.62 -17.60
C ASP A 201 8.12 34.54 -16.63
N MET A 202 8.32 33.97 -15.44
CA MET A 202 7.30 33.87 -14.39
C MET A 202 7.49 34.93 -13.29
N ASN A 203 6.39 35.46 -12.75
CA ASN A 203 6.42 36.32 -11.57
C ASN A 203 6.97 35.52 -10.36
N PRO A 204 8.05 35.98 -9.70
CA PRO A 204 8.62 35.28 -8.54
C PRO A 204 7.66 35.08 -7.36
N GLU A 205 6.62 35.90 -7.22
CA GLU A 205 5.62 35.74 -6.15
C GLU A 205 4.85 34.41 -6.22
N PHE A 206 4.81 33.78 -7.40
CA PHE A 206 4.09 32.51 -7.60
C PHE A 206 4.85 31.29 -7.09
N TYR A 207 6.15 31.41 -6.82
CA TYR A 207 6.93 30.25 -6.35
C TYR A 207 6.42 29.71 -5.02
N ASP A 208 6.05 30.57 -4.07
CA ASP A 208 5.53 30.15 -2.76
C ASP A 208 4.29 29.25 -2.93
N TYR A 209 3.33 29.73 -3.72
CA TYR A 209 2.11 28.99 -4.05
C TYR A 209 2.37 27.66 -4.76
N ILE A 210 3.26 27.65 -5.76
CA ILE A 210 3.61 26.43 -6.49
C ILE A 210 4.29 25.44 -5.57
N MET A 211 5.21 25.89 -4.71
CA MET A 211 5.90 25.05 -3.74
C MET A 211 4.91 24.38 -2.77
N GLU A 212 3.95 25.13 -2.23
CA GLU A 212 2.89 24.56 -1.37
C GLU A 212 2.09 23.46 -2.09
N LYS A 213 1.68 23.69 -3.34
CA LYS A 213 0.98 22.69 -4.16
C LYS A 213 1.83 21.45 -4.42
N LEU A 214 3.11 21.64 -4.72
CA LEU A 214 4.04 20.53 -4.96
C LEU A 214 4.23 19.68 -3.69
N PHE A 215 4.41 20.32 -2.53
CA PHE A 215 4.46 19.60 -1.24
C PHE A 215 3.16 18.86 -0.94
N PHE A 216 2.01 19.46 -1.25
CA PHE A 216 0.71 18.80 -1.11
C PHE A 216 0.58 17.53 -1.97
N GLN A 217 1.16 17.52 -3.18
CA GLN A 217 1.21 16.35 -4.06
C GLN A 217 2.29 15.32 -3.69
N GLY A 218 3.06 15.56 -2.63
CA GLY A 218 4.04 14.62 -2.10
C GLY A 218 5.48 14.87 -2.55
N ALA A 219 5.82 16.09 -3.00
CA ALA A 219 7.22 16.48 -3.15
C ALA A 219 7.96 16.28 -1.80
N LEU A 220 9.14 15.69 -1.89
CA LEU A 220 10.03 15.43 -0.76
C LEU A 220 10.86 16.66 -0.42
N ASP A 221 11.21 17.43 -1.45
CA ASP A 221 11.91 18.70 -1.33
C ASP A 221 11.63 19.55 -2.57
N VAL A 222 11.60 20.87 -2.40
CA VAL A 222 11.44 21.84 -3.49
C VAL A 222 12.32 23.05 -3.21
N PHE A 223 13.16 23.43 -4.16
CA PHE A 223 14.06 24.57 -4.00
C PHE A 223 14.31 25.31 -5.31
N LEU A 224 14.76 26.56 -5.18
CA LEU A 224 15.09 27.45 -6.28
C LEU A 224 16.59 27.71 -6.33
N THR A 225 17.17 27.65 -7.52
CA THR A 225 18.54 28.10 -7.77
C THR A 225 18.52 29.29 -8.73
N PRO A 226 19.02 30.47 -8.35
CA PRO A 226 19.12 31.60 -9.27
C PRO A 226 20.12 31.26 -10.37
N ILE A 227 19.75 31.52 -11.63
CA ILE A 227 20.57 31.24 -12.80
C ILE A 227 20.50 32.41 -13.78
N GLN A 228 21.48 32.48 -14.68
CA GLN A 228 21.48 33.43 -15.80
C GLN A 228 21.20 32.67 -17.11
N MET A 229 20.20 33.14 -17.87
CA MET A 229 19.79 32.53 -19.14
C MET A 229 20.19 33.39 -20.35
N LYS A 230 19.98 32.84 -21.55
CA LYS A 230 20.24 33.52 -22.84
C LYS A 230 19.56 34.90 -22.88
N LYS A 231 20.12 35.81 -23.68
CA LYS A 231 19.66 37.22 -23.75
C LYS A 231 19.79 37.97 -22.41
N ASN A 232 20.71 37.53 -21.56
CA ASN A 232 21.02 38.12 -20.26
C ASN A 232 19.80 38.22 -19.33
N ARG A 233 18.93 37.20 -19.35
CA ARG A 233 17.74 37.14 -18.50
C ARG A 233 18.05 36.46 -17.17
N PRO A 234 17.84 37.13 -16.03
CA PRO A 234 17.80 36.48 -14.74
C PRO A 234 16.65 35.48 -14.69
N ALA A 235 16.88 34.31 -14.12
CA ALA A 235 15.92 33.23 -14.06
C ALA A 235 16.10 32.39 -12.79
N HIS A 236 15.17 31.47 -12.53
CA HIS A 236 15.32 30.46 -11.48
C HIS A 236 15.22 29.06 -12.08
N MET A 237 16.06 28.16 -11.60
CA MET A 237 15.89 26.73 -11.79
C MET A 237 15.06 26.20 -10.61
N LEU A 238 13.84 25.76 -10.90
CA LEU A 238 12.99 25.05 -9.95
C LEU A 238 13.38 23.57 -9.93
N SER A 239 13.77 23.09 -8.76
CA SER A 239 14.21 21.71 -8.52
C SER A 239 13.27 21.03 -7.55
N ILE A 240 12.78 19.85 -7.92
CA ILE A 240 11.78 19.09 -7.16
C ILE A 240 12.29 17.67 -6.97
N ILE A 241 12.37 17.21 -5.72
CA ILE A 241 12.67 15.81 -5.42
C ILE A 241 11.37 15.11 -5.06
N VAL A 242 11.03 14.01 -5.73
CA VAL A 242 9.80 13.26 -5.49
C VAL A 242 10.04 11.77 -5.66
N TYR A 243 9.24 10.91 -5.02
CA TYR A 243 9.23 9.51 -5.38
C TYR A 243 8.54 9.27 -6.73
N GLU A 244 8.94 8.22 -7.44
CA GLU A 244 8.45 7.93 -8.79
C GLU A 244 6.92 7.79 -8.87
N GLN A 245 6.28 7.25 -7.83
CA GLN A 245 4.81 7.08 -7.81
C GLN A 245 4.01 8.39 -7.80
N ASN A 246 4.64 9.52 -7.49
CA ASN A 246 4.01 10.85 -7.48
C ASN A 246 4.49 11.73 -8.64
N LEU A 247 5.29 11.17 -9.56
CA LEU A 247 5.90 11.91 -10.65
C LEU A 247 4.86 12.59 -11.55
N LYS A 248 3.78 11.87 -11.86
CA LYS A 248 2.73 12.35 -12.76
C LYS A 248 2.01 13.57 -12.17
N GLU A 249 1.59 13.48 -10.92
CA GLU A 249 0.88 14.53 -10.19
C GLU A 249 1.75 15.79 -10.03
N ILE A 250 3.04 15.62 -9.79
CA ILE A 250 4.00 16.72 -9.75
C ILE A 250 4.14 17.41 -11.10
N LEU A 251 4.24 16.66 -12.19
CA LEU A 251 4.34 17.22 -13.54
C LEU A 251 3.06 17.97 -13.94
N GLU A 252 1.89 17.47 -13.55
CA GLU A 252 0.61 18.16 -13.77
C GLU A 252 0.58 19.53 -13.08
N VAL A 253 0.98 19.61 -11.81
CA VAL A 253 1.11 20.90 -11.09
C VAL A 253 2.15 21.80 -11.78
N LEU A 254 3.32 21.26 -12.13
CA LEU A 254 4.39 22.05 -12.73
C LEU A 254 3.97 22.69 -14.05
N PHE A 255 3.33 21.94 -14.94
CA PHE A 255 2.91 22.44 -16.25
C PHE A 255 1.67 23.32 -16.21
N PHE A 256 0.80 23.15 -15.21
CA PHE A 256 -0.41 23.96 -15.10
C PHE A 256 -0.15 25.29 -14.36
N GLU A 257 0.70 25.28 -13.34
CA GLU A 257 0.88 26.43 -12.44
C GLU A 257 2.12 27.28 -12.78
N SER A 258 2.98 26.83 -13.69
CA SER A 258 4.16 27.60 -14.12
C SER A 258 4.16 27.88 -15.62
N THR A 259 5.04 28.79 -16.07
CA THR A 259 5.20 29.13 -17.49
C THR A 259 6.05 28.11 -18.26
N THR A 260 6.55 27.06 -17.60
CA THR A 260 7.47 26.12 -18.25
C THR A 260 6.77 25.25 -19.29
N LEU A 261 7.50 24.94 -20.36
CA LEU A 261 7.05 24.03 -21.43
C LEU A 261 7.68 22.64 -21.32
N GLY A 262 8.56 22.42 -20.35
CA GLY A 262 9.27 21.15 -20.22
C GLY A 262 10.06 21.03 -18.92
N ALA A 263 10.37 19.79 -18.54
CA ALA A 263 11.18 19.49 -17.39
C ALA A 263 12.21 18.41 -17.74
N ARG A 264 13.37 18.47 -17.09
CA ARG A 264 14.38 17.40 -17.13
C ARG A 264 14.15 16.51 -15.92
N ILE A 265 14.24 15.21 -16.14
CA ILE A 265 13.95 14.20 -15.11
C ILE A 265 15.17 13.31 -14.99
N ARG A 266 15.67 13.13 -13.76
CA ARG A 266 16.79 12.24 -13.46
C ARG A 266 16.45 11.36 -12.27
N GLU A 267 16.63 10.07 -12.42
CA GLU A 267 16.61 9.13 -11.30
C GLU A 267 17.81 9.40 -10.38
N ILE A 268 17.55 9.49 -9.09
CA ILE A 268 18.56 9.72 -8.07
C ILE A 268 18.44 8.65 -6.97
N ASN A 269 19.60 8.20 -6.50
CA ASN A 269 19.70 7.40 -5.30
C ASN A 269 19.97 8.32 -4.11
N ARG A 270 19.20 8.19 -3.05
CA ARG A 270 19.39 8.97 -1.82
C ARG A 270 19.81 8.05 -0.69
N LEU A 271 20.80 8.52 0.07
CA LEU A 271 21.19 7.93 1.33
C LEU A 271 20.77 8.87 2.45
N ARG A 272 19.87 8.42 3.31
CA ARG A 272 19.36 9.19 4.46
C ARG A 272 19.68 8.45 5.75
N LEU A 273 19.72 9.14 6.89
CA LEU A 273 19.82 8.44 8.17
C LEU A 273 18.51 7.68 8.47
N ALA A 274 18.61 6.57 9.18
CA ALA A 274 17.45 5.98 9.81
C ALA A 274 16.81 7.02 10.73
N GLN A 275 15.48 7.14 10.69
CA GLN A 275 14.76 8.10 11.51
C GLN A 275 13.60 7.43 12.21
N GLN A 276 13.32 7.88 13.42
CA GLN A 276 12.12 7.54 14.17
C GLN A 276 11.34 8.82 14.45
N ASN A 277 10.02 8.74 14.36
CA ASN A 277 9.13 9.86 14.66
C ASN A 277 8.42 9.58 15.98
N PHE A 278 8.48 10.55 16.88
CA PHE A 278 7.83 10.49 18.19
C PHE A 278 6.89 11.68 18.33
N ILE A 279 5.95 11.57 19.27
CA ILE A 279 5.18 12.70 19.75
C ILE A 279 5.71 13.02 21.15
N ALA A 280 6.34 14.17 21.30
CA ALA A 280 6.77 14.67 22.59
C ALA A 280 5.61 15.43 23.24
N GLU A 281 5.27 15.07 24.48
CA GLU A 281 4.40 15.88 25.32
C GLU A 281 5.21 17.02 25.93
N THR A 282 4.84 18.25 25.59
CA THR A 282 5.49 19.45 26.10
C THR A 282 4.49 20.30 26.88
N LYS A 283 4.98 21.28 27.64
CA LYS A 283 4.12 22.26 28.33
C LYS A 283 3.25 23.11 27.38
N TYR A 284 3.54 23.08 26.08
CA TYR A 284 2.80 23.78 25.03
C TYR A 284 1.88 22.86 24.22
N GLY A 285 1.80 21.58 24.58
CA GLY A 285 1.06 20.56 23.84
C GLY A 285 1.94 19.51 23.17
N LYS A 286 1.32 18.72 22.30
CA LYS A 286 1.94 17.59 21.60
C LYS A 286 2.68 18.07 20.35
N ILE A 287 3.97 17.79 20.27
CA ILE A 287 4.84 18.19 19.15
C ILE A 287 5.46 16.93 18.54
N ARG A 288 5.38 16.79 17.21
CA ARG A 288 6.10 15.71 16.53
C ARG A 288 7.61 16.00 16.54
N VAL A 289 8.39 14.96 16.79
CA VAL A 289 9.85 15.03 16.88
C VAL A 289 10.45 13.95 16.00
N LYS A 290 11.34 14.35 15.11
CA LYS A 290 12.13 13.46 14.25
C LYS A 290 13.48 13.20 14.93
N VAL A 291 13.77 11.94 15.18
CA VAL A 291 15.04 11.47 15.77
C VAL A 291 15.82 10.75 14.69
N GLY A 292 16.96 11.31 14.26
CA GLY A 292 17.87 10.66 13.35
C GLY A 292 18.87 9.79 14.10
N ILE A 293 19.10 8.59 13.56
CA ILE A 293 19.92 7.54 14.15
C ILE A 293 21.10 7.27 13.22
N PHE A 294 22.31 7.34 13.77
CA PHE A 294 23.54 7.02 13.06
C PHE A 294 24.34 6.00 13.87
N LYS A 295 24.69 4.87 13.26
CA LYS A 295 25.40 3.75 13.91
C LYS A 295 24.77 3.28 15.23
N GLY A 296 23.45 3.34 15.34
CA GLY A 296 22.71 2.93 16.55
C GLY A 296 22.60 4.01 17.63
N GLU A 297 23.26 5.15 17.46
CA GLU A 297 23.19 6.28 18.38
C GLU A 297 22.27 7.38 17.85
N ILE A 298 21.62 8.10 18.78
CA ILE A 298 20.84 9.29 18.44
C ILE A 298 21.81 10.37 17.96
N LYS A 299 21.70 10.73 16.68
CA LYS A 299 22.54 11.76 16.06
C LYS A 299 21.92 13.15 16.20
N ASN A 300 20.62 13.25 15.97
CA ASN A 300 19.89 14.51 16.08
C ASN A 300 18.44 14.28 16.50
N ILE A 301 17.89 15.26 17.20
CA ILE A 301 16.50 15.34 17.60
C ILE A 301 16.00 16.69 17.09
N SER A 302 15.03 16.67 16.18
CA SER A 302 14.46 17.88 15.58
C SER A 302 12.95 17.89 15.79
N PRO A 303 12.40 18.83 16.57
CA PRO A 303 10.97 19.11 16.59
C PRO A 303 10.48 19.53 15.21
N GLU A 304 9.25 19.16 14.86
CA GLU A 304 8.60 19.56 13.61
C GLU A 304 8.26 21.06 13.67
N TYR A 305 8.77 21.83 12.72
CA TYR A 305 8.70 23.29 12.77
C TYR A 305 7.25 23.80 12.73
N GLU A 306 6.41 23.24 11.87
CA GLU A 306 5.01 23.67 11.75
C GLU A 306 4.19 23.36 13.01
N ASP A 307 4.49 22.26 13.71
CA ASP A 307 3.88 21.98 15.02
C ASP A 307 4.31 23.04 16.05
N CYS A 308 5.61 23.37 16.09
CA CYS A 308 6.15 24.39 17.00
C CYS A 308 5.54 25.77 16.72
N LYS A 309 5.48 26.18 15.46
CA LYS A 309 4.88 27.45 15.00
C LYS A 309 3.40 27.53 15.36
N LYS A 310 2.65 26.44 15.16
CA LYS A 310 1.23 26.35 15.54
C LYS A 310 1.05 26.49 17.05
N MET A 311 1.81 25.75 17.85
CA MET A 311 1.72 25.82 19.32
C MET A 311 2.10 27.20 19.85
N ALA A 312 3.14 27.83 19.26
CA ALA A 312 3.56 29.18 19.61
C ALA A 312 2.46 30.22 19.37
N LYS A 313 1.74 30.16 18.23
CA LYS A 313 0.59 31.04 17.95
C LYS A 313 -0.58 30.85 18.91
N GLN A 314 -0.76 29.64 19.44
CA GLN A 314 -1.88 29.32 20.34
C GLN A 314 -1.63 29.72 21.80
N HIS A 315 -0.37 29.96 22.19
CA HIS A 315 0.05 30.29 23.55
C HIS A 315 0.67 31.70 23.66
N GLN A 316 0.34 32.59 22.72
CA GLN A 316 0.53 34.03 22.86
C GLN A 316 -0.57 34.62 23.76
#